data_AF-A0A2I6QL09-F1
#
_entry.id   AF-A0A2I6QL09-F1
#
_cell.length_a   1.000
_cell.length_b   1.000
_cell.length_c   1.000
_cell.angle_alpha   90.00
_cell.angle_beta   90.00
_cell.angle_gamma   90.00
#
_symmetry.space_group_name_H-M   'P 1'
#
loop_
_entity.id
_entity.type
_entity.pdbx_description
1 polymer ?
#
loop_
_entity_poly.entity_id
_entity_poly.type
_entity_poly.pdbx_seq_one_letter_code
_entity_poly.pdbx_strand_id
1 'polypeptide(L)'
;MDVIQNEQEELREQEELSKKPSREEIRAKVIEKHGLDEVEHETLIDSLTDEQLAIYERTGKLISQKRSLRDELKKAKETPPKKESDPDEVVTTARQAAREELENEYLESLELPDDLVKEIKKLAKLEGIPVRKAAADPYILHKREKYEQEKKTQEAAISRNNKTAATTTFDPDKPPKLDPNVDYSTPEGKAALAKYQKEKAEWMEKANKQ
;
A
#
# COMPACT_ATOMS: atom_id res chain seq x y z
N MET A 1 40.31 34.90 -20.36
CA MET A 1 40.44 35.13 -18.91
C MET A 1 39.50 36.23 -18.41
N ASP A 2 38.84 36.96 -19.32
CA ASP A 2 38.05 38.16 -18.99
C ASP A 2 36.70 37.85 -18.31
N VAL A 3 36.13 36.65 -18.52
CA VAL A 3 34.82 36.28 -17.94
C VAL A 3 34.88 36.11 -16.41
N ILE A 4 35.98 35.58 -15.89
CA ILE A 4 36.13 35.32 -14.44
C ILE A 4 36.43 36.62 -13.69
N GLN A 5 37.17 37.54 -14.32
CA GLN A 5 37.46 38.86 -13.74
C GLN A 5 36.20 39.73 -13.68
N ASN A 6 35.39 39.77 -14.75
CA ASN A 6 34.11 40.47 -14.76
C ASN A 6 33.12 39.90 -13.72
N GLU A 7 33.09 38.57 -13.52
CA GLU A 7 32.18 37.96 -12.54
C GLU A 7 32.57 38.31 -11.10
N GLN A 8 33.87 38.40 -10.80
CA GLN A 8 34.38 38.81 -9.49
C GLN A 8 34.16 40.29 -9.21
N GLU A 9 34.28 41.15 -10.22
CA GLU A 9 34.00 42.58 -10.10
C GLU A 9 32.52 42.84 -9.84
N GLU A 10 31.62 42.21 -10.60
CA GLU A 10 30.17 42.29 -10.37
C GLU A 10 29.75 41.81 -8.96
N LEU A 11 30.45 40.80 -8.42
CA LEU A 11 30.17 40.27 -7.07
C LEU A 11 30.55 41.29 -5.99
N ARG A 12 31.65 42.02 -6.16
CA ARG A 12 32.08 43.08 -5.23
C ARG A 12 31.14 44.27 -5.28
N GLU A 13 30.73 44.70 -6.47
CA GLU A 13 29.74 45.78 -6.62
C GLU A 13 28.39 45.41 -5.98
N GLN A 14 27.94 44.16 -6.17
CA GLN A 14 26.72 43.66 -5.52
C GLN A 14 26.85 43.59 -4.00
N GLU A 15 28.03 43.26 -3.48
CA GLU A 15 28.30 43.24 -2.05
C GLU A 15 28.27 44.65 -1.44
N GLU A 16 28.83 45.64 -2.13
CA GLU A 16 28.73 47.04 -1.74
C GLU A 16 27.29 47.57 -1.81
N LEU A 17 26.54 47.23 -2.86
CA LEU A 17 25.12 47.59 -3.00
C LEU A 17 24.21 46.88 -1.97
N SER A 18 24.63 45.73 -1.46
CA SER A 18 23.89 44.97 -0.44
C SER A 18 24.10 45.51 0.98
N LYS A 19 25.15 46.31 1.22
CA LYS A 19 25.35 47.00 2.50
C LYS A 19 24.27 48.06 2.62
N LYS A 20 23.29 47.81 3.48
CA LYS A 20 22.23 48.78 3.78
C LYS A 20 22.88 50.03 4.40
N PRO A 21 22.82 51.20 3.75
CA PRO A 21 23.28 52.43 4.36
C PRO A 21 22.40 52.78 5.56
N SER A 22 22.95 53.49 6.53
CA SER A 22 22.17 53.93 7.68
C SER A 22 21.11 54.96 7.25
N ARG A 23 20.00 55.05 7.98
CA ARG A 23 18.93 56.04 7.67
C ARG A 23 19.48 57.46 7.64
N GLU A 24 20.44 57.77 8.52
CA GLU A 24 21.10 59.08 8.62
C GLU A 24 21.96 59.38 7.38
N GLU A 25 22.68 58.39 6.85
CA GLU A 25 23.43 58.55 5.59
C GLU A 25 22.51 58.79 4.39
N ILE A 26 21.36 58.12 4.34
CA ILE A 26 20.36 58.32 3.29
C ILE A 26 19.74 59.71 3.41
N ARG A 27 19.36 60.12 4.64
CA ARG A 27 18.82 61.46 4.92
C ARG A 27 19.80 62.56 4.49
N ALA A 28 21.07 62.41 4.83
CA ALA A 28 22.13 63.34 4.40
C ALA A 28 22.27 63.40 2.87
N LYS A 29 22.23 62.25 2.18
CA LYS A 29 22.28 62.19 0.70
C LYS A 29 21.04 62.80 0.05
N VAL A 30 19.85 62.64 0.64
CA VAL A 30 18.60 63.26 0.16
C VAL A 30 18.72 64.77 0.25
N ILE A 31 19.16 65.29 1.40
CA ILE A 31 19.40 66.72 1.64
C ILE A 31 20.39 67.28 0.63
N GLU A 32 21.56 66.64 0.46
CA GLU A 32 22.60 67.06 -0.46
C GLU A 32 22.13 67.04 -1.93
N LYS A 33 21.48 65.94 -2.35
CA LYS A 33 21.07 65.73 -3.74
C LYS A 33 19.94 66.66 -4.18
N HIS A 34 19.03 66.98 -3.27
CA HIS A 34 17.84 67.78 -3.57
C HIS A 34 17.95 69.24 -3.11
N GLY A 35 19.03 69.60 -2.41
CA GLY A 35 19.26 70.96 -1.91
C GLY A 35 18.18 71.40 -0.92
N LEU A 36 17.66 70.46 -0.13
CA LEU A 36 16.55 70.71 0.79
C LEU A 36 17.09 71.22 2.13
N ASP A 37 16.46 72.22 2.71
CA ASP A 37 16.73 72.64 4.08
C ASP A 37 16.08 71.66 5.06
N GLU A 38 16.86 71.19 6.05
CA GLU A 38 16.41 70.23 7.06
C GLU A 38 15.23 70.75 7.90
N VAL A 39 15.16 72.06 8.11
CA VAL A 39 14.13 72.68 8.95
C VAL A 39 12.85 72.99 8.16
N GLU A 40 12.99 73.46 6.92
CA GLU A 40 11.83 73.86 6.11
C GLU A 40 11.16 72.67 5.40
N HIS A 41 11.89 71.58 5.18
CA HIS A 41 11.44 70.46 4.36
C HIS A 41 11.51 69.10 5.06
N GLU A 42 11.48 69.07 6.40
CA GLU A 42 11.58 67.85 7.22
C GLU A 42 10.66 66.71 6.73
N THR A 43 9.37 67.01 6.50
CA THR A 43 8.39 66.01 6.05
C THR A 43 8.69 65.42 4.68
N LEU A 44 9.22 66.23 3.75
CA LEU A 44 9.60 65.80 2.40
C LEU A 44 10.91 65.00 2.43
N ILE A 45 11.87 65.41 3.27
CA ILE A 45 13.12 64.70 3.50
C ILE A 45 12.84 63.30 4.07
N ASP A 46 11.95 63.20 5.06
CA ASP A 46 11.58 61.92 5.65
C ASP A 46 10.88 61.00 4.65
N SER A 47 9.94 61.52 3.84
CA SER A 47 9.29 60.71 2.80
C SER A 47 10.27 60.19 1.75
N LEU A 48 11.20 61.04 1.30
CA LEU A 48 12.22 60.64 0.32
C LEU A 48 13.23 59.65 0.91
N THR A 49 13.56 59.79 2.19
CA THR A 49 14.42 58.86 2.91
C THR A 49 13.77 57.49 3.05
N ASP A 50 12.47 57.44 3.37
CA ASP A 50 11.70 56.19 3.47
C ASP A 50 11.53 55.52 2.10
N GLU A 51 11.28 56.28 1.03
CA GLU A 51 11.24 55.75 -0.34
C GLU A 51 12.58 55.15 -0.76
N GLN A 52 13.69 55.84 -0.47
CA GLN A 52 15.03 55.34 -0.78
C GLN A 52 15.37 54.09 0.03
N LEU A 53 15.03 54.05 1.33
CA LEU A 53 15.13 52.84 2.15
C LEU A 53 14.36 51.68 1.54
N ALA A 54 13.11 51.89 1.12
CA ALA A 54 12.30 50.86 0.48
C ALA A 54 12.91 50.35 -0.84
N ILE A 55 13.56 51.22 -1.62
CA ILE A 55 14.31 50.83 -2.82
C ILE A 55 15.50 49.94 -2.45
N TYR A 56 16.32 50.34 -1.47
CA TYR A 56 17.46 49.53 -0.98
C TYR A 56 17.03 48.15 -0.49
N GLU A 57 15.88 48.05 0.18
CA GLU A 57 15.36 46.75 0.61
C GLU A 57 14.92 45.86 -0.55
N ARG A 58 14.25 46.44 -1.55
CA ARG A 58 13.82 45.69 -2.75
C ARG A 58 15.02 45.22 -3.57
N THR A 59 15.99 46.11 -3.81
CA THR A 59 17.21 45.76 -4.55
C THR A 59 18.05 44.74 -3.78
N GLY A 60 18.16 44.88 -2.45
CA GLY A 60 18.83 43.89 -1.59
C GLY A 60 18.20 42.50 -1.68
N LYS A 61 16.87 42.40 -1.72
CA LYS A 61 16.16 41.12 -1.93
C LYS A 61 16.47 40.51 -3.31
N LEU A 62 16.45 41.33 -4.37
CA LEU A 62 16.75 40.87 -5.73
C LEU A 62 18.21 40.38 -5.86
N ILE A 63 19.16 41.11 -5.26
CA ILE A 63 20.58 40.71 -5.22
C ILE A 63 20.73 39.38 -4.48
N SER A 64 20.05 39.21 -3.34
CA SER A 64 20.05 37.95 -2.57
C SER A 64 19.49 36.77 -3.38
N GLN A 65 18.38 36.98 -4.09
CA GLN A 65 17.80 35.95 -4.99
C GLN A 65 18.76 35.60 -6.13
N LYS A 66 19.34 36.61 -6.80
CA LYS A 66 20.33 36.41 -7.87
C LYS A 66 21.54 35.59 -7.37
N ARG A 67 22.00 35.87 -6.15
CA ARG A 67 23.08 35.12 -5.50
C ARG A 67 22.68 33.66 -5.22
N SER A 68 21.50 33.44 -4.63
CA SER A 68 20.99 32.08 -4.38
C SER A 68 20.94 31.26 -5.66
N LEU A 69 20.39 31.83 -6.75
CA LEU A 69 20.31 31.16 -8.04
C LEU A 69 21.70 30.87 -8.63
N ARG A 70 22.67 31.79 -8.49
CA ARG A 70 24.06 31.53 -8.91
C ARG A 70 24.70 30.39 -8.10
N ASP A 71 24.50 30.38 -6.79
CA ASP A 71 25.04 29.35 -5.91
C ASP A 71 24.39 27.97 -6.18
N GLU A 72 23.09 27.94 -6.44
CA GLU A 72 22.36 26.75 -6.89
C GLU A 72 22.85 26.27 -8.26
N LEU A 73 23.10 27.17 -9.21
CA LEU A 73 23.62 26.81 -10.53
C LEU A 73 25.05 26.25 -10.44
N LYS A 74 25.90 26.80 -9.56
CA LYS A 74 27.24 26.27 -9.29
C LYS A 74 27.15 24.86 -8.69
N LYS A 75 26.29 24.65 -7.69
CA LYS A 75 26.03 23.33 -7.10
C LYS A 75 25.48 22.34 -8.14
N ALA A 76 24.56 22.78 -9.00
CA ALA A 76 23.97 21.95 -10.05
C ALA A 76 24.99 21.53 -11.13
N LYS A 77 25.98 22.38 -11.42
CA LYS A 77 27.11 22.04 -12.32
C LYS A 77 28.08 21.04 -11.70
N GLU A 78 28.23 21.04 -10.37
CA GLU A 78 29.11 20.10 -9.65
C GLU A 78 28.47 18.74 -9.42
N THR A 79 27.14 18.66 -9.33
CA THR A 79 26.42 17.39 -9.39
C THR A 79 26.44 16.85 -10.82
N PRO A 80 26.86 15.59 -11.06
CA PRO A 80 26.74 14.99 -12.38
C PRO A 80 25.27 15.08 -12.83
N PRO A 81 25.01 15.33 -14.13
CA PRO A 81 23.64 15.41 -14.63
C PRO A 81 22.92 14.14 -14.18
N LYS A 82 21.81 14.32 -13.46
CA LYS A 82 20.87 13.24 -13.17
C LYS A 82 20.58 12.65 -14.54
N LYS A 83 21.02 11.41 -14.81
CA LYS A 83 20.75 10.72 -16.08
C LYS A 83 19.29 11.00 -16.37
N GLU A 84 19.01 11.67 -17.49
CA GLU A 84 17.66 11.73 -18.01
C GLU A 84 17.26 10.27 -18.14
N SER A 85 16.41 9.81 -17.21
CA SER A 85 15.93 8.43 -17.23
C SER A 85 15.31 8.27 -18.62
N ASP A 86 15.88 7.36 -19.40
CA ASP A 86 15.46 7.13 -20.78
C ASP A 86 13.92 7.01 -20.74
N PRO A 87 13.16 7.74 -21.57
CA PRO A 87 11.70 7.66 -21.53
C PRO A 87 11.20 6.21 -21.63
N ASP A 88 11.96 5.34 -22.29
CA ASP A 88 11.71 3.89 -22.33
C ASP A 88 11.93 3.18 -20.99
N GLU A 89 12.90 3.60 -20.16
CA GLU A 89 13.09 3.10 -18.79
C GLU A 89 11.92 3.50 -17.88
N VAL A 90 11.39 4.72 -18.05
CA VAL A 90 10.22 5.19 -17.28
C VAL A 90 8.96 4.41 -17.67
N VAL A 91 8.75 4.17 -18.96
CA VAL A 91 7.58 3.41 -19.45
C VAL A 91 7.66 1.94 -19.03
N THR A 92 8.84 1.33 -19.08
CA THR A 92 9.03 -0.08 -18.68
C THR A 92 8.84 -0.27 -17.18
N THR A 93 9.37 0.62 -16.35
CA THR A 93 9.17 0.59 -14.89
C THR A 93 7.71 0.83 -14.51
N ALA A 94 7.03 1.78 -15.14
CA ALA A 94 5.60 2.01 -14.91
C ALA A 94 4.73 0.80 -15.31
N ARG A 95 5.05 0.15 -16.44
CA ARG A 95 4.35 -1.09 -16.86
C ARG A 95 4.60 -2.25 -15.91
N GLN A 96 5.81 -2.38 -15.37
CA GLN A 96 6.12 -3.40 -14.37
C GLN A 96 5.34 -3.16 -13.07
N ALA A 97 5.33 -1.92 -12.57
CA ALA A 97 4.58 -1.56 -11.37
C ALA A 97 3.08 -1.84 -11.51
N ALA A 98 2.47 -1.40 -12.62
CA ALA A 98 1.05 -1.67 -12.89
C ALA A 98 0.74 -3.17 -12.99
N ARG A 99 1.66 -3.97 -13.54
CA ARG A 99 1.50 -5.43 -13.61
C ARG A 99 1.60 -6.07 -12.23
N GLU A 100 2.53 -5.63 -11.39
CA GLU A 100 2.66 -6.13 -10.02
C GLU A 100 1.43 -5.83 -9.18
N GLU A 101 0.84 -4.63 -9.32
CA GLU A 101 -0.39 -4.24 -8.63
C GLU A 101 -1.57 -5.16 -9.00
N LEU A 102 -1.82 -5.36 -10.29
CA LEU A 102 -2.88 -6.27 -10.78
C LEU A 102 -2.64 -7.74 -10.38
N GLU A 103 -1.38 -8.17 -10.32
CA GLU A 103 -1.04 -9.53 -9.87
C GLU A 103 -1.22 -9.69 -8.35
N ASN A 104 -0.98 -8.65 -7.55
CA ASN A 104 -1.25 -8.66 -6.12
C ASN A 104 -2.76 -8.64 -5.82
N GLU A 105 -3.55 -7.78 -6.47
CA GLU A 105 -5.01 -7.76 -6.35
C GLU A 105 -5.61 -9.14 -6.67
N TYR A 106 -5.09 -9.80 -7.70
CA TYR A 106 -5.52 -11.15 -8.05
C TYR A 106 -5.22 -12.17 -6.95
N LEU A 107 -4.04 -12.12 -6.32
CA LEU A 107 -3.70 -13.03 -5.22
C LEU A 107 -4.54 -12.79 -3.97
N GLU A 108 -4.84 -11.54 -3.66
CA GLU A 108 -5.72 -11.17 -2.56
C GLU A 108 -7.16 -11.66 -2.80
N SER A 109 -7.65 -11.56 -4.04
CA SER A 109 -8.98 -12.04 -4.42
C SER A 109 -9.18 -13.56 -4.29
N LEU A 110 -8.08 -14.33 -4.23
CA LEU A 110 -8.14 -15.79 -4.09
C LEU A 110 -8.30 -16.26 -2.64
N GLU A 111 -8.19 -15.36 -1.65
CA GLU A 111 -8.30 -15.64 -0.21
C GLU A 111 -7.50 -16.87 0.25
N LEU A 112 -6.34 -17.11 -0.38
CA LEU A 112 -5.48 -18.25 -0.07
C LEU A 112 -4.62 -17.94 1.16
N PRO A 113 -4.21 -18.96 1.93
CA PRO A 113 -3.23 -18.78 3.00
C PRO A 113 -1.90 -18.24 2.45
N ASP A 114 -1.23 -17.40 3.24
CA ASP A 114 0.04 -16.73 2.88
C ASP A 114 1.11 -17.69 2.34
N ASP A 115 1.12 -18.93 2.82
CA ASP A 115 2.08 -19.94 2.37
C ASP A 115 1.84 -20.37 0.92
N LEU A 116 0.57 -20.54 0.51
CA LEU A 116 0.24 -20.81 -0.90
C LEU A 116 0.51 -19.59 -1.77
N VAL A 117 0.21 -18.38 -1.28
CA VAL A 117 0.50 -17.13 -2.01
C VAL A 117 2.02 -17.00 -2.27
N LYS A 118 2.86 -17.30 -1.28
CA LYS A 118 4.33 -17.29 -1.43
C LYS A 118 4.80 -18.32 -2.44
N GLU A 119 4.21 -19.51 -2.46
CA GLU A 119 4.56 -20.55 -3.43
C GLU A 119 4.17 -20.18 -4.86
N ILE A 120 2.97 -19.63 -5.06
CA ILE A 120 2.53 -19.12 -6.37
C ILE A 120 3.48 -18.01 -6.85
N LYS A 121 3.84 -17.05 -5.98
CA LYS A 121 4.81 -15.99 -6.30
C LYS A 121 6.19 -16.56 -6.66
N LYS A 122 6.66 -17.60 -5.95
CA LYS A 122 7.92 -18.28 -6.26
C LYS A 122 7.87 -18.98 -7.61
N LEU A 123 6.81 -19.73 -7.89
CA LEU A 123 6.63 -20.49 -9.13
C LEU A 123 6.51 -19.55 -10.34
N ALA A 124 5.71 -18.49 -10.22
CA ALA A 124 5.59 -17.43 -11.22
C ALA A 124 6.96 -16.79 -11.56
N LYS A 125 7.80 -16.52 -10.55
CA LYS A 125 9.16 -15.98 -10.74
C LYS A 125 10.12 -16.99 -11.37
N LEU A 126 10.04 -18.27 -10.98
CA LEU A 126 10.93 -19.32 -11.47
C LEU A 126 10.69 -19.62 -12.95
N GLU A 127 9.44 -19.65 -13.37
CA GLU A 127 9.06 -20.00 -14.74
C GLU A 127 8.86 -18.77 -15.65
N GLY A 128 8.87 -17.56 -15.07
CA GLY A 128 8.66 -16.30 -15.82
C GLY A 128 7.23 -16.14 -16.34
N ILE A 129 6.26 -16.78 -15.68
CA ILE A 129 4.85 -16.82 -16.11
C ILE A 129 4.02 -15.89 -15.21
N PRO A 130 2.98 -15.19 -15.73
CA PRO A 130 2.07 -14.43 -14.87
C PRO A 130 1.49 -15.28 -13.74
N VAL A 131 1.32 -14.65 -12.58
CA VAL A 131 0.78 -15.25 -11.35
C VAL A 131 -0.53 -16.00 -11.57
N ARG A 132 -1.40 -15.52 -12.47
CA ARG A 132 -2.65 -16.20 -12.85
C ARG A 132 -2.45 -17.61 -13.39
N LYS A 133 -1.41 -17.81 -14.20
CA LYS A 133 -1.08 -19.13 -14.76
C LYS A 133 -0.39 -20.00 -13.72
N ALA A 134 0.50 -19.43 -12.91
CA ALA A 134 1.13 -20.15 -11.80
C ALA A 134 0.09 -20.66 -10.78
N ALA A 135 -0.99 -19.90 -10.54
CA ALA A 135 -2.10 -20.33 -9.69
C ALA A 135 -2.90 -21.51 -10.27
N ALA A 136 -2.87 -21.69 -11.58
CA ALA A 136 -3.52 -22.81 -12.29
C ALA A 136 -2.60 -24.03 -12.45
N ASP A 137 -1.37 -23.97 -11.92
CA ASP A 137 -0.43 -25.08 -12.00
C ASP A 137 -0.97 -26.31 -11.23
N PRO A 138 -0.83 -27.54 -11.77
CA PRO A 138 -1.30 -28.76 -11.11
C PRO A 138 -0.80 -28.92 -9.67
N TYR A 139 0.43 -28.49 -9.39
CA TYR A 139 1.01 -28.54 -8.04
C TYR A 139 0.26 -27.65 -7.06
N ILE A 140 -0.04 -26.41 -7.47
CA ILE A 140 -0.77 -25.43 -6.65
C ILE A 140 -2.21 -25.87 -6.46
N LEU A 141 -2.86 -26.37 -7.52
CA LEU A 141 -4.24 -26.88 -7.44
C LEU A 141 -4.36 -28.01 -6.43
N HIS A 142 -3.42 -28.96 -6.44
CA HIS A 142 -3.40 -30.07 -5.48
C HIS A 142 -3.20 -29.59 -4.04
N LYS A 143 -2.33 -28.59 -3.80
CA LYS A 143 -2.18 -28.04 -2.45
C LYS A 143 -3.40 -27.25 -1.98
N ARG A 144 -4.04 -26.49 -2.87
CA ARG A 144 -5.30 -25.80 -2.60
C ARG A 144 -6.39 -26.80 -2.22
N GLU A 145 -6.51 -27.89 -2.96
CA GLU A 145 -7.50 -28.94 -2.66
C GLU A 145 -7.26 -29.57 -1.29
N LYS A 146 -6.00 -29.90 -0.95
CA LYS A 146 -5.65 -30.39 0.39
C LYS A 146 -6.04 -29.41 1.49
N TYR A 147 -5.75 -28.13 1.30
CA TYR A 147 -6.13 -27.09 2.25
C TYR A 147 -7.65 -27.00 2.42
N GLU A 148 -8.42 -27.03 1.33
CA GLU A 148 -9.88 -27.02 1.39
C GLU A 148 -10.45 -28.29 2.06
N GLN A 149 -9.85 -29.45 1.83
CA GLN A 149 -10.23 -30.71 2.49
C GLN A 149 -9.92 -30.67 3.99
N GLU A 150 -8.74 -30.18 4.38
CA GLU A 150 -8.36 -29.99 5.79
C GLU A 150 -9.31 -29.00 6.49
N LYS A 151 -9.64 -27.89 5.84
CA LYS A 151 -10.61 -26.92 6.38
C LYS A 151 -11.98 -27.55 6.58
N LYS A 152 -12.51 -28.28 5.58
CA LYS A 152 -13.79 -29.00 5.68
C LYS A 152 -13.79 -30.05 6.79
N THR A 153 -12.70 -30.80 6.94
CA THR A 153 -12.59 -31.82 7.99
C THR A 153 -12.50 -31.20 9.38
N GLN A 154 -11.78 -30.08 9.54
CA GLN A 154 -11.73 -29.34 10.81
C GLN A 154 -13.10 -28.74 11.16
N GLU A 155 -13.78 -28.11 10.21
CA GLU A 155 -15.14 -27.58 10.41
C GLU A 155 -16.13 -28.72 10.79
N ALA A 156 -16.03 -29.87 10.13
CA ALA A 156 -16.83 -31.05 10.47
C ALA A 156 -16.48 -31.63 11.85
N ALA A 157 -15.20 -31.62 12.24
CA ALA A 157 -14.76 -32.07 13.56
C ALA A 157 -15.28 -31.15 14.67
N ILE A 158 -15.23 -29.84 14.47
CA ILE A 158 -15.77 -28.85 15.41
C ILE A 158 -17.29 -29.02 15.56
N SER A 159 -18.01 -29.23 14.45
CA SER A 159 -19.46 -29.48 14.46
C SER A 159 -19.86 -30.77 15.19
N ARG A 160 -18.99 -31.78 15.23
CA ARG A 160 -19.29 -33.08 15.86
C ARG A 160 -19.20 -33.07 17.39
N ASN A 161 -18.51 -32.12 18.01
CA ASN A 161 -18.30 -32.12 19.46
C ASN A 161 -19.57 -31.87 20.31
N ASN A 162 -20.68 -31.42 19.72
CA ASN A 162 -21.94 -31.17 20.43
C ASN A 162 -23.05 -32.21 20.19
N LYS A 163 -22.80 -33.23 19.37
CA LYS A 163 -23.70 -34.38 19.26
C LYS A 163 -23.04 -35.56 19.92
N THR A 164 -23.38 -35.80 21.19
CA THR A 164 -23.25 -37.11 21.83
C THR A 164 -23.71 -38.15 20.81
N ALA A 165 -22.74 -38.89 20.26
CA ALA A 165 -23.04 -40.03 19.43
C ALA A 165 -23.91 -40.94 20.30
N ALA A 166 -25.19 -41.04 19.96
CA ALA A 166 -26.06 -42.06 20.50
C ALA A 166 -25.45 -43.38 20.03
N THR A 167 -24.55 -43.91 20.84
CA THR A 167 -24.17 -45.31 20.78
C THR A 167 -25.49 -46.05 20.99
N THR A 168 -26.02 -46.63 19.93
CA THR A 168 -27.07 -47.65 20.03
C THR A 168 -26.45 -48.81 20.79
N THR A 169 -26.43 -48.70 22.12
CA THR A 169 -26.14 -49.80 23.02
C THR A 169 -27.14 -50.90 22.69
N PHE A 170 -26.63 -51.97 22.09
CA PHE A 170 -27.39 -53.20 21.89
C PHE A 170 -27.78 -53.73 23.27
N ASP A 171 -29.06 -53.61 23.61
CA ASP A 171 -29.64 -54.07 24.88
C ASP A 171 -30.27 -55.45 24.62
N PRO A 172 -29.60 -56.56 25.02
CA PRO A 172 -30.07 -57.92 24.73
C PRO A 172 -31.40 -58.25 25.39
N ASP A 173 -31.84 -57.49 26.40
CA ASP A 173 -33.11 -57.70 27.11
C ASP A 173 -34.30 -57.00 26.44
N LYS A 174 -34.06 -56.15 25.43
CA LYS A 174 -35.13 -55.40 24.74
C LYS A 174 -35.20 -55.79 23.27
N PRO A 175 -36.24 -56.49 22.82
CA PRO A 175 -36.40 -56.82 21.41
C PRO A 175 -36.64 -55.55 20.59
N PRO A 176 -36.21 -55.51 19.31
CA PRO A 176 -36.57 -54.45 18.40
C PRO A 176 -38.10 -54.31 18.33
N LYS A 177 -38.59 -53.07 18.36
CA LYS A 177 -40.03 -52.75 18.34
C LYS A 177 -40.43 -52.27 16.94
N LEU A 178 -41.62 -52.64 16.50
CA LEU A 178 -42.25 -52.06 15.31
C LEU A 178 -42.58 -50.59 15.59
N ASP A 179 -42.31 -49.73 14.61
CA ASP A 179 -42.70 -48.32 14.67
C ASP A 179 -44.22 -48.22 14.44
N PRO A 180 -45.02 -47.76 15.43
CA PRO A 180 -46.46 -47.67 15.31
C PRO A 180 -46.94 -46.65 14.25
N ASN A 181 -46.05 -45.79 13.73
CA ASN A 181 -46.39 -44.75 12.75
C ASN A 181 -46.24 -45.19 11.29
N VAL A 182 -45.79 -46.41 11.02
CA VAL A 182 -45.56 -46.90 9.65
C VAL A 182 -46.76 -47.70 9.15
N ASP A 183 -47.35 -47.29 8.02
CA ASP A 183 -48.41 -48.06 7.35
C ASP A 183 -47.82 -49.23 6.56
N TYR A 184 -47.94 -50.44 7.12
CA TYR A 184 -47.43 -51.69 6.57
C TYR A 184 -48.19 -52.21 5.33
N SER A 185 -49.27 -51.57 4.91
CA SER A 185 -49.98 -51.92 3.68
C SER A 185 -49.29 -51.36 2.43
N THR A 186 -48.49 -50.30 2.58
CA THR A 186 -47.74 -49.63 1.52
C THR A 186 -46.47 -50.40 1.11
N PRO A 187 -45.94 -50.22 -0.12
CA PRO A 187 -44.69 -50.86 -0.54
C PRO A 187 -43.50 -50.48 0.34
N GLU A 188 -43.44 -49.25 0.85
CA GLU A 188 -42.41 -48.78 1.77
C GLU A 188 -42.55 -49.43 3.16
N GLY A 189 -43.79 -49.56 3.66
CA GLY A 189 -44.08 -50.27 4.90
C GLY A 189 -43.75 -51.75 4.84
N LYS A 190 -44.01 -52.43 3.71
CA LYS A 190 -43.61 -53.84 3.50
C LYS A 190 -42.09 -54.03 3.55
N ALA A 191 -41.34 -53.09 2.98
CA ALA A 191 -39.87 -53.11 3.05
C ALA A 191 -39.37 -52.88 4.48
N ALA A 192 -40.01 -51.98 5.25
CA ALA A 192 -39.72 -51.78 6.67
C ALA A 192 -40.04 -53.03 7.50
N LEU A 193 -41.16 -53.72 7.22
CA LEU A 193 -41.53 -54.97 7.87
C LEU A 193 -40.52 -56.09 7.59
N ALA A 194 -40.04 -56.20 6.35
CA ALA A 194 -39.03 -57.18 5.97
C ALA A 194 -37.68 -56.93 6.69
N LYS A 195 -37.30 -55.65 6.87
CA LYS A 195 -36.12 -55.28 7.66
C LYS A 195 -36.30 -55.64 9.14
N TYR A 196 -37.46 -55.30 9.71
CA TYR A 196 -37.80 -55.65 11.09
C TYR A 196 -37.74 -57.16 11.36
N GLN A 197 -38.27 -57.98 10.45
CA GLN A 197 -38.22 -59.44 10.58
C GLN A 197 -36.80 -59.99 10.57
N LYS A 198 -35.92 -59.44 9.71
CA LYS A 198 -34.50 -59.81 9.67
C LYS A 198 -33.78 -59.42 10.96
N GLU A 199 -33.95 -58.18 11.41
CA GLU A 199 -33.34 -57.67 12.63
C GLU A 199 -33.82 -58.44 13.87
N LYS A 200 -35.10 -58.79 13.93
CA LYS A 200 -35.67 -59.66 14.96
C LYS A 200 -35.08 -61.07 14.92
N ALA A 201 -34.88 -61.65 13.73
CA ALA A 201 -34.27 -62.97 13.60
C ALA A 201 -32.80 -62.96 14.06
N GLU A 202 -32.04 -61.93 13.70
CA GLU A 202 -30.66 -61.74 14.16
C GLU A 202 -30.59 -61.50 15.68
N TRP A 203 -31.55 -60.76 16.23
CA TRP A 203 -31.68 -60.57 17.69
C TRP A 203 -31.95 -61.89 18.40
N MET A 204 -32.87 -62.73 17.89
CA MET A 204 -33.14 -64.06 18.43
C MET A 204 -31.92 -65.00 18.34
N GLU A 205 -31.15 -64.92 17.24
CA GLU A 205 -29.93 -65.72 17.07
C GLU A 205 -28.83 -65.29 18.06
N LYS A 206 -28.69 -63.98 18.30
CA LYS A 206 -27.72 -63.43 19.26
C LYS A 206 -28.14 -63.70 20.71
N ALA A 207 -29.43 -63.57 21.02
CA ALA A 207 -29.97 -63.86 22.35
C ALA A 207 -29.84 -65.35 22.72
N ASN A 208 -29.95 -66.27 21.75
CA ASN A 208 -29.76 -67.70 21.99
C ASN A 208 -28.27 -68.14 22.09
N LYS A 209 -27.31 -67.28 21.72
CA LYS A 209 -25.86 -67.58 21.80
C LYS A 209 -25.21 -67.10 23.10
N GLN A 210 -25.94 -66.39 23.96
CA GLN A 210 -25.53 -66.03 25.32
C GLN A 210 -26.10 -67.03 26.33
#